data_AF-A0A0S8K9E1-F1
#
_entry.id   AF-A0A0S8K9E1-F1
#
_cell.length_a   1.000
_cell.length_b   1.000
_cell.length_c   1.000
_cell.angle_alpha   90.00
_cell.angle_beta   90.00
_cell.angle_gamma   90.00
#
_symmetry.space_group_name_H-M   'P 1'
#
loop_
_entity.id
_entity.type
_entity.pdbx_description
1 polymer ?
#
loop_
_entity_poly.entity_id
_entity_poly.type
_entity_poly.pdbx_seq_one_letter_code
_entity_poly.pdbx_strand_id
1 'polypeptide(L)'
;MKIMEVNSLQELQQMIGKEKRSFLLIFKQGSEQSDKAYKNLAAAAEDVSDIGIFTADVNRVRDIHQAYSITSAPSLVEFKGKDLKNAYKGAHDQSYYKGLFENAVYVARAEKAGKTVKQVTVYTTPTCSWCGTLKSYLNKNKIRYSEIDVSKDDSAAQEMVRRSGQQGVPQTLISGEMVVGFDKAKINRLLEIDG
;
A
#
# COMPACT_ATOMS: atom_id res chain seq x y z
N MET A 1 1.11 13.86 11.01
CA MET A 1 2.46 13.56 11.58
C MET A 1 3.50 13.96 10.53
N LYS A 2 4.67 14.49 10.88
CA LYS A 2 5.66 14.85 9.84
C LYS A 2 6.28 13.57 9.27
N ILE A 3 6.37 13.51 7.94
CA ILE A 3 7.22 12.54 7.23
C ILE A 3 8.64 12.67 7.75
N MET A 4 9.31 11.55 7.97
CA MET A 4 10.67 11.53 8.49
C MET A 4 11.64 10.99 7.44
N GLU A 5 12.70 11.74 7.16
CA GLU A 5 13.77 11.26 6.29
C GLU A 5 14.70 10.33 7.09
N VAL A 6 15.01 9.16 6.53
CA VAL A 6 15.97 8.21 7.10
C VAL A 6 17.28 8.26 6.33
N ASN A 7 18.40 8.16 7.05
CA ASN A 7 19.75 8.35 6.52
C ASN A 7 20.59 7.06 6.53
N SER A 8 20.07 5.96 7.10
CA SER A 8 20.72 4.65 7.09
C SER A 8 19.73 3.50 7.30
N LEU A 9 20.11 2.29 6.92
CA LEU A 9 19.32 1.08 7.22
C LEU A 9 19.13 0.89 8.73
N GLN A 10 20.15 1.17 9.55
CA GLN A 10 20.07 1.02 10.99
C GLN A 10 19.03 1.97 11.61
N GLU A 11 19.04 3.23 11.18
CA GLU A 11 18.06 4.24 11.61
C GLU A 11 16.64 3.79 11.23
N LEU A 12 16.43 3.40 9.97
CA LEU A 12 15.16 2.88 9.51
C LEU A 12 14.67 1.71 10.38
N GLN A 13 15.52 0.70 10.62
CA GLN A 13 15.18 -0.48 11.42
C GLN A 13 14.80 -0.14 12.86
N GLN A 14 15.44 0.88 13.45
CA GLN A 14 15.08 1.38 14.78
C GLN A 14 13.72 2.08 14.77
N MET A 15 13.44 2.89 13.74
CA MET A 15 12.18 3.63 13.63
C MET A 15 10.99 2.71 13.34
N ILE A 16 11.09 1.85 12.31
CA ILE A 16 10.01 0.90 11.99
C ILE A 16 9.77 -0.11 13.12
N GLY A 17 10.79 -0.41 13.93
CA GLY A 17 10.66 -1.29 15.10
C GLY A 17 9.84 -0.68 16.24
N LYS A 18 9.70 0.65 16.30
CA LYS A 18 8.84 1.36 17.26
C LYS A 18 7.40 1.49 16.77
N GLU A 19 7.20 1.39 15.47
CA GLU A 19 5.90 1.52 14.83
C GLU A 19 5.25 0.14 14.65
N LYS A 20 3.96 0.03 14.95
CA LYS A 20 3.22 -1.20 14.63
C LYS A 20 3.10 -1.38 13.11
N ARG A 21 2.96 -0.27 12.40
CA ARG A 21 2.84 -0.23 10.96
C ARG A 21 3.48 1.04 10.43
N SER A 22 4.21 0.91 9.33
CA SER A 22 4.90 2.03 8.72
C SER A 22 5.09 1.87 7.22
N PHE A 23 5.28 3.00 6.55
CA PHE A 23 5.61 3.07 5.14
C PHE A 23 6.95 3.76 4.94
N LEU A 24 7.70 3.32 3.94
CA LEU A 24 8.94 3.95 3.51
C LEU A 24 8.88 4.21 2.02
N LEU A 25 8.96 5.47 1.62
CA LEU A 25 9.19 5.82 0.23
C LEU A 25 10.70 5.81 -0.06
N ILE A 26 11.14 4.86 -0.87
CA ILE A 26 12.47 4.87 -1.47
C ILE A 26 12.36 5.64 -2.78
N PHE A 27 13.07 6.75 -2.91
CA PHE A 27 13.00 7.61 -4.09
C PHE A 27 14.39 8.09 -4.49
N LYS A 28 14.51 8.64 -5.70
CA LYS A 28 15.75 9.27 -6.17
C LYS A 28 15.48 10.75 -6.45
N GLN A 29 15.97 11.64 -5.59
CA GLN A 29 15.78 13.08 -5.80
C GLN A 29 16.31 13.51 -7.18
N GLY A 30 15.55 14.36 -7.88
CA GLY A 30 15.88 14.87 -9.20
C GLY A 30 15.43 13.97 -10.36
N SER A 31 14.79 12.83 -10.07
CA SER A 31 14.03 12.07 -11.07
C SER A 31 12.59 12.55 -11.08
N GLU A 32 12.07 12.90 -12.25
CA GLU A 32 10.69 13.41 -12.42
C GLU A 32 9.65 12.50 -11.74
N GLN A 33 9.74 11.18 -11.96
CA GLN A 33 8.82 10.21 -11.35
C GLN A 33 8.98 10.16 -9.83
N SER A 34 10.22 10.18 -9.33
CA SER A 34 10.49 10.15 -7.88
C SER A 34 10.03 11.42 -7.18
N ASP A 35 10.29 12.59 -7.78
CA ASP A 35 9.90 13.88 -7.23
C ASP A 35 8.37 14.02 -7.19
N LYS A 36 7.68 13.54 -8.23
CA LYS A 36 6.20 13.45 -8.26
C LYS A 36 5.68 12.52 -7.17
N ALA A 37 6.27 11.33 -7.03
CA ALA A 37 5.88 10.35 -6.01
C ALA A 37 6.04 10.92 -4.59
N TYR A 38 7.17 11.59 -4.31
CA TYR A 38 7.41 12.26 -3.03
C TYR A 38 6.36 13.32 -2.74
N LYS A 39 6.07 14.22 -3.69
CA LYS A 39 5.05 15.27 -3.52
C LYS A 39 3.66 14.69 -3.24
N ASN A 40 3.24 13.71 -4.02
CA ASN A 40 1.94 13.06 -3.87
C ASN A 40 1.82 12.32 -2.54
N LEU A 41 2.85 11.59 -2.14
CA LEU A 41 2.90 10.91 -0.86
C LEU A 41 2.89 11.91 0.29
N ALA A 42 3.62 13.03 0.15
CA ALA A 42 3.68 14.04 1.18
C ALA A 42 2.33 14.70 1.43
N ALA A 43 1.64 15.07 0.35
CA ALA A 43 0.28 15.60 0.41
C ALA A 43 -0.74 14.56 0.95
N ALA A 44 -0.49 13.25 0.76
CA ALA A 44 -1.32 12.20 1.34
C ALA A 44 -1.04 11.95 2.84
N ALA A 45 0.15 12.33 3.32
CA ALA A 45 0.62 12.07 4.67
C ALA A 45 0.30 13.19 5.68
N GLU A 46 -0.13 14.38 5.24
CA GLU A 46 -0.33 15.57 6.08
C GLU A 46 -1.18 15.27 7.34
N ASP A 47 -2.34 14.63 7.16
CA ASP A 47 -3.30 14.33 8.23
C ASP A 47 -3.16 12.92 8.81
N VAL A 48 -2.14 12.17 8.39
CA VAL A 48 -1.94 10.79 8.83
C VAL A 48 -1.27 10.76 10.21
N SER A 49 -1.85 9.97 11.11
CA SER A 49 -1.36 9.67 12.46
C SER A 49 -1.52 8.17 12.73
N ASP A 50 -0.92 7.65 13.80
CA ASP A 50 -0.92 6.22 14.19
C ASP A 50 -0.08 5.25 13.34
N ILE A 51 0.52 5.70 12.23
CA ILE A 51 1.45 4.91 11.42
C ILE A 51 2.70 5.73 11.08
N GLY A 52 3.86 5.09 11.01
CA GLY A 52 5.11 5.73 10.58
C GLY A 52 5.13 6.00 9.07
N ILE A 53 5.54 7.20 8.66
CA ILE A 53 5.80 7.51 7.25
C ILE A 53 7.22 8.04 7.13
N PHE A 54 8.03 7.30 6.38
CA PHE A 54 9.46 7.52 6.21
C PHE A 54 9.81 7.73 4.73
N THR A 55 10.92 8.39 4.47
CA THR A 55 11.47 8.57 3.13
C THR A 55 12.97 8.32 3.12
N ALA A 56 13.49 7.66 2.08
CA ALA A 56 14.92 7.47 1.86
C ALA A 56 15.29 7.89 0.42
N ASP A 57 16.18 8.87 0.29
CA ASP A 57 16.76 9.23 -1.00
C ASP A 57 17.94 8.30 -1.32
N VAL A 58 17.85 7.54 -2.41
CA VAL A 58 18.92 6.61 -2.84
C VAL A 58 20.22 7.32 -3.23
N ASN A 59 20.18 8.63 -3.50
CA ASN A 59 21.40 9.40 -3.70
C ASN A 59 22.23 9.50 -2.40
N ARG A 60 21.56 9.49 -1.25
CA ARG A 60 22.16 9.59 0.10
C ARG A 60 22.33 8.23 0.76
N VAL A 61 21.32 7.37 0.64
CA VAL A 61 21.24 6.08 1.36
C VAL A 61 21.18 4.91 0.37
N ARG A 62 22.29 4.17 0.28
CA ARG A 62 22.49 3.15 -0.78
C ARG A 62 22.27 1.71 -0.32
N ASP A 63 22.08 1.46 0.96
CA ASP A 63 21.96 0.13 1.56
C ASP A 63 20.49 -0.32 1.73
N ILE A 64 19.58 0.61 2.01
CA ILE A 64 18.16 0.32 2.28
C ILE A 64 17.49 -0.44 1.13
N HIS A 65 17.65 0.02 -0.12
CA HIS A 65 16.96 -0.59 -1.26
C HIS A 65 17.45 -2.02 -1.52
N GLN A 66 18.72 -2.30 -1.26
CA GLN A 66 19.30 -3.65 -1.38
C GLN A 66 18.76 -4.58 -0.30
N ALA A 67 18.69 -4.11 0.95
CA ALA A 67 18.21 -4.90 2.09
C ALA A 67 16.78 -5.42 1.90
N TYR A 68 15.94 -4.67 1.18
CA TYR A 68 14.55 -5.05 0.91
C TYR A 68 14.29 -5.51 -0.53
N SER A 69 15.35 -5.82 -1.31
CA SER A 69 15.24 -6.28 -2.70
C SER A 69 14.45 -5.33 -3.61
N ILE A 70 14.53 -4.02 -3.36
CA ILE A 70 13.89 -2.98 -4.15
C ILE A 70 14.83 -2.53 -5.26
N THR A 71 14.46 -2.83 -6.50
CA THR A 71 15.30 -2.60 -7.68
C THR A 71 14.91 -1.36 -8.50
N SER A 72 13.83 -0.67 -8.09
CA SER A 72 13.31 0.51 -8.77
C SER A 72 12.99 1.62 -7.78
N ALA A 73 13.28 2.86 -8.16
CA ALA A 73 12.84 4.07 -7.45
C ALA A 73 12.00 4.92 -8.41
N PRO A 74 10.84 5.46 -7.99
CA PRO A 74 10.29 5.38 -6.63
C PRO A 74 9.63 4.03 -6.32
N SER A 75 9.69 3.61 -5.06
CA SER A 75 8.93 2.48 -4.52
C SER A 75 8.49 2.77 -3.09
N LEU A 76 7.22 2.54 -2.78
CA LEU A 76 6.66 2.61 -1.44
C LEU A 76 6.66 1.22 -0.80
N VAL A 77 7.37 1.05 0.31
CA VAL A 77 7.44 -0.20 1.05
C VAL A 77 6.58 -0.10 2.30
N GLU A 78 5.76 -1.12 2.57
CA GLU A 78 4.95 -1.24 3.76
C GLU A 78 5.58 -2.25 4.73
N PHE A 79 5.62 -1.89 6.01
CA PHE A 79 6.09 -2.71 7.10
C PHE A 79 5.03 -2.92 8.18
N LYS A 80 5.06 -4.10 8.82
CA LYS A 80 4.45 -4.36 10.12
C LYS A 80 5.58 -4.66 11.11
N GLY A 81 5.89 -3.70 11.98
CA GLY A 81 7.15 -3.71 12.72
C GLY A 81 8.34 -3.74 11.75
N LYS A 82 9.19 -4.76 11.86
CA LYS A 82 10.34 -4.97 10.96
C LYS A 82 10.03 -5.84 9.75
N ASP A 83 8.85 -6.46 9.70
CA ASP A 83 8.48 -7.33 8.59
C ASP A 83 8.02 -6.50 7.40
N LEU A 84 8.67 -6.69 6.26
CA LEU A 84 8.15 -6.19 4.98
C LEU A 84 6.87 -6.94 4.62
N LYS A 85 5.79 -6.20 4.36
CA LYS A 85 4.49 -6.76 3.98
C LYS A 85 4.16 -6.53 2.51
N ASN A 86 4.45 -5.35 1.98
CA ASN A 86 4.19 -5.00 0.58
C ASN A 86 5.25 -4.04 0.04
N ALA A 87 5.44 -4.06 -1.29
CA ALA A 87 6.23 -3.05 -2.00
C ALA A 87 5.50 -2.58 -3.26
N TYR A 88 5.05 -1.33 -3.28
CA TYR A 88 4.32 -0.70 -4.37
C TYR A 88 5.32 0.07 -5.24
N LYS A 89 5.53 -0.38 -6.47
CA LYS A 89 6.55 0.17 -7.37
C LYS A 89 5.97 1.26 -8.28
N GLY A 90 6.74 2.31 -8.48
CA GLY A 90 6.42 3.39 -9.39
C GLY A 90 5.87 4.63 -8.71
N ALA A 91 5.58 5.64 -9.52
CA ALA A 91 5.05 6.90 -9.06
C ALA A 91 3.52 6.86 -9.11
N HIS A 92 2.90 6.88 -7.94
CA HIS A 92 1.45 6.89 -7.81
C HIS A 92 0.89 8.27 -7.50
N ASP A 93 -0.41 8.44 -7.71
CA ASP A 93 -1.11 9.68 -7.38
C ASP A 93 -1.36 9.85 -5.87
N GLN A 94 -1.79 11.05 -5.45
CA GLN A 94 -2.07 11.33 -4.03
C GLN A 94 -3.21 10.44 -3.48
N SER A 95 -4.23 10.16 -4.29
CA SER A 95 -5.40 9.38 -3.89
C SER A 95 -5.03 7.93 -3.60
N TYR A 96 -4.10 7.36 -4.37
CA TYR A 96 -3.52 6.05 -4.17
C TYR A 96 -2.88 5.95 -2.78
N TYR A 97 -1.96 6.88 -2.45
CA TYR A 97 -1.28 6.89 -1.16
C TYR A 97 -2.25 7.12 0.00
N LYS A 98 -3.19 8.06 -0.16
CA LYS A 98 -4.19 8.37 0.86
C LYS A 98 -5.04 7.15 1.19
N GLY A 99 -5.53 6.43 0.17
CA GLY A 99 -6.32 5.22 0.38
C GLY A 99 -5.54 4.13 1.13
N LEU A 100 -4.25 3.94 0.83
CA LEU A 100 -3.39 3.01 1.56
C LEU A 100 -3.23 3.41 3.03
N PHE A 101 -2.92 4.68 3.28
CA PHE A 101 -2.69 5.19 4.63
C PHE A 101 -3.95 5.15 5.49
N GLU A 102 -5.11 5.59 4.97
CA GLU A 102 -6.37 5.56 5.72
C GLU A 102 -6.76 4.15 6.16
N ASN A 103 -6.57 3.16 5.29
CA ASN A 103 -6.83 1.77 5.61
C ASN A 103 -5.81 1.22 6.62
N ALA A 104 -4.53 1.58 6.45
CA ALA A 104 -3.48 1.23 7.40
C ALA A 104 -3.75 1.79 8.80
N VAL A 105 -4.20 3.05 8.92
CA VAL A 105 -4.60 3.69 10.17
C VAL A 105 -5.79 2.98 10.79
N TYR A 106 -6.81 2.64 9.99
CA TYR A 106 -7.95 1.86 10.46
C TYR A 106 -7.51 0.52 11.06
N VAL A 107 -6.66 -0.22 10.35
CA VAL A 107 -6.11 -1.50 10.81
C VAL A 107 -5.32 -1.32 12.11
N ALA A 108 -4.42 -0.33 12.17
CA ALA A 108 -3.61 -0.07 13.36
C ALA A 108 -4.47 0.25 14.60
N ARG A 109 -5.54 1.03 14.43
CA ARG A 109 -6.49 1.35 15.51
C ARG A 109 -7.30 0.14 15.96
N ALA A 110 -7.78 -0.67 15.02
CA ALA A 110 -8.51 -1.89 15.33
C ALA A 110 -7.63 -2.92 16.08
N GLU A 111 -6.38 -3.10 15.66
CA GLU A 111 -5.41 -3.95 16.36
C GLU A 111 -5.08 -3.41 17.77
N LYS A 112 -4.93 -2.08 17.95
CA LYS A 112 -4.79 -1.46 19.29
C LYS A 112 -5.99 -1.76 20.19
N ALA A 113 -7.19 -1.89 19.61
CA ALA A 113 -8.42 -2.25 20.33
C ALA A 113 -8.66 -3.77 20.44
N GLY A 114 -7.68 -4.61 20.09
CA GLY A 114 -7.77 -6.07 20.20
C GLY A 114 -8.62 -6.77 19.14
N LYS A 115 -8.93 -6.11 18.01
CA LYS A 115 -9.71 -6.69 16.91
C LYS A 115 -8.80 -7.19 15.79
N THR A 116 -9.08 -8.37 15.26
CA THR A 116 -8.44 -8.88 14.04
C THR A 116 -9.09 -8.23 12.82
N VAL A 117 -8.32 -7.47 12.05
CA VAL A 117 -8.76 -6.92 10.76
C VAL A 117 -7.67 -7.12 9.71
N LYS A 118 -8.10 -7.43 8.48
CA LYS A 118 -7.20 -7.61 7.35
C LYS A 118 -7.15 -6.35 6.51
N GLN A 119 -5.98 -6.05 5.95
CA GLN A 119 -5.87 -4.98 4.95
C GLN A 119 -6.34 -5.49 3.60
N VAL A 120 -7.25 -4.74 3.01
CA VAL A 120 -7.83 -5.03 1.70
C VAL A 120 -7.64 -3.84 0.78
N THR A 121 -7.12 -4.07 -0.41
CA THR A 121 -6.99 -3.08 -1.47
C THR A 121 -7.67 -3.63 -2.71
N VAL A 122 -8.58 -2.86 -3.30
CA VAL A 122 -9.34 -3.25 -4.49
C VAL A 122 -8.89 -2.39 -5.67
N TYR A 123 -8.38 -3.03 -6.71
CA TYR A 123 -8.08 -2.41 -7.99
C TYR A 123 -9.32 -2.42 -8.88
N THR A 124 -9.72 -1.24 -9.35
CA THR A 124 -10.97 -1.01 -10.08
C THR A 124 -10.76 -0.12 -11.30
N THR A 125 -11.80 -0.05 -12.14
CA THR A 125 -11.98 1.02 -13.12
C THR A 125 -13.42 1.55 -13.04
N PRO A 126 -13.71 2.77 -13.53
CA PRO A 126 -15.01 3.40 -13.34
C PRO A 126 -16.20 2.65 -13.96
N THR A 127 -15.97 1.94 -15.07
CA THR A 127 -17.04 1.27 -15.86
C THR A 127 -17.17 -0.23 -15.58
N CYS A 128 -16.38 -0.77 -14.65
CA CYS A 128 -16.34 -2.19 -14.35
C CYS A 128 -17.50 -2.64 -13.43
N SER A 129 -18.49 -3.34 -14.00
CA SER A 129 -19.65 -3.87 -13.26
C SER A 129 -19.26 -4.89 -12.18
N TRP A 130 -18.30 -5.77 -12.48
CA TRP A 130 -17.77 -6.75 -11.53
C TRP A 130 -17.05 -6.11 -10.34
N CYS A 131 -16.43 -4.95 -10.54
CA CYS A 131 -15.81 -4.17 -9.47
C CYS A 131 -16.88 -3.66 -8.51
N GLY A 132 -18.04 -3.22 -9.02
CA GLY A 132 -19.20 -2.89 -8.21
C GLY A 132 -19.71 -4.07 -7.39
N THR A 133 -19.78 -5.26 -8.00
CA THR A 133 -20.20 -6.51 -7.32
C THR A 133 -19.27 -6.86 -6.16
N LEU A 134 -17.96 -6.86 -6.40
CA LEU A 134 -16.95 -7.12 -5.37
C LEU A 134 -17.04 -6.10 -4.22
N LYS A 135 -17.10 -4.80 -4.53
CA LYS A 135 -17.21 -3.73 -3.53
C LYS A 135 -18.49 -3.87 -2.70
N SER A 136 -19.61 -4.16 -3.34
CA SER A 136 -20.89 -4.44 -2.67
C SER A 136 -20.77 -5.63 -1.71
N TYR A 137 -20.09 -6.71 -2.14
CA TYR A 137 -19.85 -7.88 -1.29
C TYR A 137 -19.00 -7.54 -0.06
N LEU A 138 -17.90 -6.80 -0.23
CA LEU A 138 -17.06 -6.35 0.89
C LEU A 138 -17.84 -5.45 1.85
N ASN A 139 -18.62 -4.50 1.33
CA ASN A 139 -19.46 -3.60 2.12
C ASN A 139 -20.53 -4.36 2.91
N LYS A 140 -21.19 -5.35 2.30
CA LYS A 140 -22.19 -6.20 2.97
C LYS A 140 -21.59 -6.94 4.17
N ASN A 141 -20.34 -7.38 4.04
CA ASN A 141 -19.61 -8.06 5.12
C ASN A 141 -18.85 -7.08 6.04
N LYS A 142 -19.09 -5.77 5.93
CA LYS A 142 -18.47 -4.71 6.73
C LYS A 142 -16.93 -4.71 6.65
N ILE A 143 -16.39 -5.15 5.51
CA ILE A 143 -14.96 -5.13 5.25
C ILE A 143 -14.58 -3.78 4.67
N ARG A 144 -13.71 -3.06 5.39
CA ARG A 144 -13.11 -1.82 4.89
C ARG A 144 -12.00 -2.15 3.90
N TYR A 145 -11.88 -1.35 2.84
CA TYR A 145 -10.84 -1.51 1.84
C TYR A 145 -10.36 -0.15 1.29
N SER A 146 -9.17 -0.13 0.72
CA SER A 146 -8.68 0.96 -0.13
C SER A 146 -9.13 0.71 -1.57
N GLU A 147 -9.72 1.69 -2.23
CA GLU A 147 -10.02 1.61 -3.66
C GLU A 147 -8.91 2.28 -4.47
N ILE A 148 -8.44 1.60 -5.52
CA ILE A 148 -7.42 2.10 -6.44
C ILE A 148 -7.98 2.02 -7.85
N ASP A 149 -8.28 3.19 -8.43
CA ASP A 149 -8.70 3.31 -9.81
C ASP A 149 -7.49 3.24 -10.74
N VAL A 150 -7.22 2.06 -11.30
CA VAL A 150 -6.06 1.84 -12.16
C VAL A 150 -6.16 2.55 -13.51
N SER A 151 -7.32 3.12 -13.86
CA SER A 151 -7.48 3.91 -15.09
C SER A 151 -6.86 5.30 -14.99
N LYS A 152 -6.53 5.76 -13.77
CA LYS A 152 -5.94 7.07 -13.49
C LYS A 152 -4.47 7.00 -13.08
N ASP A 153 -3.97 5.79 -12.84
CA ASP A 153 -2.62 5.53 -12.32
C ASP A 153 -2.01 4.34 -13.05
N ASP A 154 -1.29 4.63 -14.15
CA ASP A 154 -0.62 3.63 -14.97
C ASP A 154 0.40 2.81 -14.16
N SER A 155 1.08 3.43 -13.18
CA SER A 155 2.01 2.72 -12.30
C SER A 155 1.27 1.67 -11.48
N ALA A 156 0.09 1.99 -10.96
CA ALA A 156 -0.77 1.07 -10.22
C ALA A 156 -1.28 -0.06 -11.12
N ALA A 157 -1.69 0.26 -12.35
CA ALA A 157 -2.13 -0.73 -13.34
C ALA A 157 -1.02 -1.74 -13.65
N GLN A 158 0.21 -1.25 -13.90
CA GLN A 158 1.34 -2.11 -14.17
C GLN A 158 1.72 -2.96 -12.96
N GLU A 159 1.67 -2.40 -11.73
CA GLU A 159 1.96 -3.16 -10.52
C GLU A 159 0.94 -4.27 -10.28
N MET A 160 -0.34 -3.98 -10.47
CA MET A 160 -1.42 -4.96 -10.43
C MET A 160 -1.11 -6.13 -11.38
N VAL A 161 -0.78 -5.83 -12.65
CA VAL A 161 -0.41 -6.84 -13.65
C VAL A 161 0.82 -7.63 -13.25
N ARG A 162 1.88 -6.97 -12.76
CA ARG A 162 3.11 -7.64 -12.34
C ARG A 162 2.86 -8.65 -11.22
N ARG A 163 1.95 -8.33 -10.29
CA ARG A 163 1.65 -9.19 -9.13
C ARG A 163 0.73 -10.36 -9.47
N SER A 164 -0.28 -10.15 -10.32
CA SER A 164 -1.29 -11.17 -10.62
C SER A 164 -1.05 -11.91 -11.93
N GLY A 165 -0.19 -11.37 -12.81
CA GLY A 165 -0.06 -11.81 -14.20
C GLY A 165 -1.25 -11.42 -15.09
N GLN A 166 -2.19 -10.59 -14.60
CA GLN A 166 -3.47 -10.32 -15.27
C GLN A 166 -3.75 -8.82 -15.36
N GLN A 167 -4.28 -8.38 -16.51
CA GLN A 167 -4.66 -6.97 -16.75
C GLN A 167 -6.08 -6.63 -16.30
N GLY A 168 -6.98 -7.61 -16.29
CA GLY A 168 -8.40 -7.37 -16.02
C GLY A 168 -8.67 -7.03 -14.56
N VAL A 169 -9.56 -6.06 -14.33
CA VAL A 169 -10.19 -5.78 -13.04
C VAL A 169 -11.54 -6.51 -12.93
N PRO A 170 -12.07 -6.77 -11.72
CA PRO A 170 -11.50 -6.42 -10.41
C PRO A 170 -10.33 -7.31 -10.03
N GLN A 171 -9.41 -6.75 -9.25
CA GLN A 171 -8.42 -7.54 -8.50
C GLN A 171 -8.36 -7.03 -7.06
N THR A 172 -8.14 -7.93 -6.11
CA THR A 172 -8.05 -7.59 -4.69
C THR A 172 -6.73 -8.07 -4.11
N LEU A 173 -5.99 -7.17 -3.48
CA LEU A 173 -4.84 -7.51 -2.65
C LEU A 173 -5.32 -7.61 -1.19
N ILE A 174 -5.20 -8.80 -0.60
CA ILE A 174 -5.61 -9.08 0.78
C ILE A 174 -4.38 -9.54 1.55
N SER A 175 -3.91 -8.74 2.50
CA SER A 175 -2.74 -9.04 3.34
C SER A 175 -1.50 -9.54 2.55
N GLY A 176 -1.28 -9.01 1.34
CA GLY A 176 -0.16 -9.40 0.47
C GLY A 176 -0.51 -10.44 -0.61
N GLU A 177 -1.67 -11.09 -0.52
CA GLU A 177 -2.11 -12.10 -1.49
C GLU A 177 -3.05 -11.49 -2.54
N MET A 178 -2.78 -11.74 -3.83
CA MET A 178 -3.63 -11.30 -4.93
C MET A 178 -4.79 -12.29 -5.19
N VAL A 179 -5.97 -11.72 -5.39
CA VAL A 179 -7.18 -12.38 -5.86
C VAL A 179 -7.61 -11.72 -7.16
N VAL A 180 -7.74 -12.51 -8.23
CA VAL A 180 -8.16 -12.02 -9.55
C VAL A 180 -9.66 -12.27 -9.73
N GLY A 181 -10.39 -11.28 -10.22
CA GLY A 181 -11.84 -11.35 -10.40
C GLY A 181 -12.61 -11.35 -9.07
N PHE A 182 -13.87 -11.79 -9.14
CA PHE A 182 -14.71 -12.00 -7.97
C PHE A 182 -14.69 -13.49 -7.55
N ASP A 183 -13.54 -13.94 -7.06
CA ASP A 183 -13.41 -15.29 -6.47
C ASP A 183 -13.91 -15.26 -5.02
N LYS A 184 -15.22 -15.46 -4.86
CA LYS A 184 -15.88 -15.44 -3.56
C LYS A 184 -15.25 -16.44 -2.57
N ALA A 185 -14.92 -17.66 -3.00
CA ALA A 185 -14.37 -18.68 -2.12
C ALA A 185 -13.00 -18.26 -1.57
N LYS A 186 -12.12 -17.75 -2.43
CA LYS A 186 -10.81 -17.25 -2.03
C LYS A 186 -10.92 -16.01 -1.13
N ILE A 187 -11.83 -15.08 -1.44
CA ILE A 187 -12.12 -13.90 -0.62
C ILE A 187 -12.59 -14.31 0.77
N ASN A 188 -13.54 -15.25 0.87
CA ASN A 188 -14.07 -15.72 2.15
C ASN A 188 -12.97 -16.32 3.02
N ARG A 189 -12.15 -17.19 2.43
CA ARG A 189 -11.01 -17.81 3.13
C ARG A 189 -10.02 -16.78 3.66
N LEU A 190 -9.67 -15.77 2.86
CA LEU A 190 -8.66 -14.77 3.24
C LEU A 190 -9.18 -13.72 4.23
N LEU A 191 -10.49 -13.45 4.20
CA LEU A 191 -11.14 -12.47 5.08
C LEU A 191 -11.90 -13.10 6.24
N GLU A 192 -11.86 -14.42 6.37
CA GLU A 192 -12.53 -15.17 7.42
C GLU A 192 -14.04 -14.85 7.46
N ILE A 193 -14.66 -14.75 6.27
CA ILE A 193 -16.11 -14.52 6.13
C ILE A 193 -16.82 -15.87 6.13
N ASP A 194 -17.75 -16.05 7.05
CA ASP A 194 -18.64 -17.20 7.09
C ASP A 194 -19.61 -17.16 5.89
N GLY A 195 -19.51 -18.11 4.96
CA GLY A 195 -20.48 -18.23 3.86
C GLY A 195 -20.08 -19.08 2.68
#